data_AF-A0A6V8CZ31-F1
#
_entry.id   AF-A0A6V8CZ31-F1
#
_cell.length_a   1.000
_cell.length_b   1.000
_cell.length_c   1.000
_cell.angle_alpha   90.00
_cell.angle_beta   90.00
_cell.angle_gamma   90.00
#
_symmetry.space_group_name_H-M   'P 1'
#
loop_
_entity.id
_entity.type
_entity.pdbx_description
1 polymer ?
#
loop_
_entity_poly.entity_id
_entity_poly.type
_entity_poly.pdbx_seq_one_letter_code
_entity_poly.pdbx_strand_id
1 'polypeptide(L)'
;MEHATVHEIPVCVGPVDTVRAFRLAAESAGWRVVRHEGKRPVHRMAIIIPLQQSARTFGILIDDGPLEGAAMQAWSHTPGSAGEITTTEWVLPDVIDHEMWPSFIRAWARELPRMPNRWTFGERSRIGYFLPEYGRSRRRLKAWGLDPKVKRVEDIDLNWPPIPSEESE
;
A
#
# COMPACT_ATOMS: atom_id res chain seq x y z
N MET A 1 10.48 -1.38 23.77
CA MET A 1 9.05 -1.50 23.40
C MET A 1 9.00 -1.04 21.97
N GLU A 2 9.03 -1.96 21.00
CA GLU A 2 9.02 -1.59 19.57
C GLU A 2 7.63 -1.05 19.21
N HIS A 3 7.57 0.19 18.75
CA HIS A 3 6.33 0.76 18.26
C HIS A 3 6.15 0.35 16.79
N ALA A 4 4.90 0.29 16.35
CA ALA A 4 4.54 0.08 14.96
C ALA A 4 3.62 1.23 14.57
N THR A 5 3.92 1.88 13.46
CA THR A 5 3.13 3.00 12.97
C THR A 5 2.16 2.50 11.90
N VAL A 6 0.90 2.92 12.05
CA VAL A 6 -0.17 2.57 11.10
C VAL A 6 -0.45 3.76 10.19
N HIS A 7 -0.49 3.52 8.88
CA HIS A 7 -0.77 4.53 7.88
C HIS A 7 -1.90 4.08 6.96
N GLU A 8 -2.99 4.84 6.96
CA GLU A 8 -4.06 4.65 5.98
C GLU A 8 -3.80 5.52 4.74
N ILE A 9 -4.06 5.03 3.55
CA ILE A 9 -3.95 5.81 2.31
C ILE A 9 -5.15 5.49 1.42
N PRO A 10 -6.02 6.47 1.12
CA PRO A 10 -7.03 6.27 0.10
C PRO A 10 -6.35 6.19 -1.27
N VAL A 11 -6.80 5.26 -2.10
CA VAL A 11 -6.28 5.03 -3.46
C VAL A 11 -7.42 4.79 -4.45
N CYS A 12 -7.15 5.01 -5.73
CA CYS A 12 -8.14 4.87 -6.80
C CYS A 12 -8.12 3.48 -7.47
N VAL A 13 -7.26 2.58 -7.03
CA VAL A 13 -7.11 1.20 -7.53
C VAL A 13 -7.86 0.22 -6.61
N GLY A 14 -8.27 -0.94 -7.12
CA GLY A 14 -9.06 -1.90 -6.34
C GLY A 14 -8.27 -2.57 -5.21
N PRO A 15 -8.92 -3.06 -4.13
CA PRO A 15 -8.24 -3.71 -3.02
C PRO A 15 -7.37 -4.90 -3.47
N VAL A 16 -7.91 -5.74 -4.37
CA VAL A 16 -7.20 -6.92 -4.88
C VAL A 16 -5.91 -6.52 -5.62
N ASP A 17 -5.96 -5.49 -6.46
CA ASP A 17 -4.79 -5.00 -7.20
C ASP A 17 -3.72 -4.47 -6.24
N THR A 18 -4.13 -3.73 -5.20
CA THR A 18 -3.18 -3.18 -4.22
C THR A 18 -2.42 -4.27 -3.47
N VAL A 19 -3.15 -5.29 -2.98
CA VAL A 19 -2.59 -6.44 -2.24
C VAL A 19 -1.72 -7.29 -3.16
N ARG A 20 -2.19 -7.55 -4.38
CA ARG A 20 -1.39 -8.27 -5.38
C ARG A 20 -0.09 -7.53 -5.69
N ALA A 21 -0.13 -6.22 -5.94
CA ALA A 21 1.04 -5.42 -6.26
C ALA A 21 2.07 -5.42 -5.14
N PHE A 22 1.64 -5.37 -3.88
CA PHE A 22 2.55 -5.44 -2.73
C PHE A 22 3.23 -6.80 -2.66
N ARG A 23 2.46 -7.88 -2.87
CA ARG A 23 3.01 -9.23 -2.91
C ARG A 23 4.07 -9.35 -4.01
N LEU A 24 3.76 -8.88 -5.22
CA LEU A 24 4.69 -8.93 -6.36
C LEU A 24 5.96 -8.12 -6.11
N ALA A 25 5.84 -6.93 -5.51
CA ALA A 25 6.99 -6.12 -5.14
C ALA A 25 7.92 -6.87 -4.16
N ALA A 26 7.38 -7.48 -3.10
CA ALA A 26 8.16 -8.26 -2.15
C ALA A 26 8.74 -9.55 -2.79
N GLU A 27 7.94 -10.30 -3.53
CA GLU A 27 8.38 -11.53 -4.21
C GLU A 27 9.48 -11.25 -5.24
N SER A 28 9.45 -10.10 -5.94
CA SER A 28 10.52 -9.71 -6.88
C SER A 28 11.87 -9.46 -6.21
N ALA A 29 11.89 -9.16 -4.90
CA ALA A 29 13.10 -9.06 -4.09
C ALA A 29 13.51 -10.40 -3.44
N GLY A 30 12.81 -11.49 -3.77
CA GLY A 30 13.05 -12.81 -3.21
C GLY A 30 12.50 -13.01 -1.80
N TRP A 31 11.65 -12.10 -1.32
CA TRP A 31 11.11 -12.14 0.04
C TRP A 31 9.85 -12.99 0.13
N ARG A 32 9.69 -13.71 1.24
CA ARG A 32 8.52 -14.50 1.58
C ARG A 32 7.41 -13.60 2.10
N VAL A 33 6.23 -13.80 1.54
CA VAL A 33 5.01 -13.08 1.91
C VAL A 33 4.00 -14.06 2.47
N VAL A 34 3.46 -13.77 3.65
CA VAL A 34 2.44 -14.58 4.31
C VAL A 34 1.09 -13.90 4.20
N ARG A 35 0.05 -14.67 3.84
CA ARG A 35 -1.33 -14.19 3.83
C ARG A 35 -1.91 -14.20 5.25
N HIS A 36 -2.50 -13.09 5.66
CA HIS A 36 -3.21 -12.98 6.92
C HIS A 36 -4.73 -12.97 6.67
N GLU A 37 -5.37 -14.15 6.70
CA GLU A 37 -6.82 -14.29 6.88
C GLU A 37 -7.07 -14.48 8.39
N GLY A 38 -7.40 -13.40 9.09
CA GLY A 38 -7.26 -13.30 10.55
C GLY A 38 -7.89 -14.42 11.38
N LYS A 39 -7.09 -14.94 12.33
CA LYS A 39 -7.36 -15.27 13.74
C LYS A 39 -6.18 -16.09 14.31
N ARG A 40 -5.04 -15.44 14.61
CA ARG A 40 -4.03 -15.84 15.63
C ARG A 40 -2.97 -14.75 15.78
N PRO A 41 -2.31 -14.65 16.96
CA PRO A 41 -2.01 -13.36 17.58
C PRO A 41 -0.68 -12.79 17.09
N VAL A 42 -0.73 -11.62 16.45
CA VAL A 42 0.38 -10.68 16.47
C VAL A 42 -0.15 -9.46 17.19
N HIS A 43 0.38 -9.20 18.38
CA HIS A 43 -0.18 -8.33 19.42
C HIS A 43 -0.45 -6.85 19.03
N ARG A 44 -0.28 -6.44 17.77
CA ARG A 44 -0.15 -5.01 17.41
C ARG A 44 -0.70 -4.60 16.04
N MET A 45 -1.58 -5.38 15.40
CA MET A 45 -2.44 -4.85 14.34
C MET A 45 -3.70 -4.28 14.98
N ALA A 46 -3.99 -2.99 14.73
CA ALA A 46 -5.32 -2.45 14.97
C ALA A 46 -6.28 -3.27 14.09
N ILE A 47 -7.05 -4.17 14.69
CA ILE A 47 -8.12 -4.87 13.98
C ILE A 47 -9.13 -3.79 13.60
N ILE A 48 -9.12 -3.33 12.35
CA ILE A 48 -10.27 -2.61 11.82
C ILE A 48 -11.42 -3.62 11.85
N ILE A 49 -12.31 -3.47 12.83
CA ILE A 49 -13.59 -4.14 12.83
C ILE A 49 -14.43 -3.41 11.77
N PRO A 50 -14.74 -4.02 10.61
CA PRO A 50 -15.66 -3.40 9.70
C PRO A 50 -17.04 -3.38 10.38
N LEU A 51 -17.58 -2.18 10.66
CA LEU A 51 -18.96 -2.01 11.12
C LEU A 51 -19.98 -2.46 10.05
N GLN A 52 -19.55 -2.67 8.80
CA GLN A 52 -20.36 -3.27 7.73
C GLN A 52 -19.98 -4.73 7.51
N GLN A 53 -20.97 -5.61 7.61
CA GLN A 53 -20.88 -7.08 7.65
C GLN A 53 -20.32 -7.80 6.39
N SER A 54 -19.57 -7.17 5.48
CA SER A 54 -19.15 -7.87 4.25
C SER A 54 -17.87 -7.40 3.55
N ALA A 55 -16.96 -6.65 4.20
CA ALA A 55 -15.66 -6.38 3.61
C ALA A 55 -14.67 -7.51 3.95
N ARG A 56 -14.40 -8.40 2.99
CA ARG A 56 -13.34 -9.43 3.12
C ARG A 56 -11.98 -8.73 3.09
N THR A 57 -11.37 -8.50 4.25
CA THR A 57 -10.05 -7.86 4.34
C THR A 57 -8.97 -8.82 3.84
N PHE A 58 -8.24 -8.42 2.80
CA PHE A 58 -7.08 -9.16 2.31
C PHE A 58 -5.83 -8.51 2.89
N GLY A 59 -5.20 -9.16 3.88
CA GLY A 59 -3.94 -8.71 4.47
C GLY A 59 -2.78 -9.60 4.05
N ILE A 60 -1.61 -9.00 3.80
CA ILE A 60 -0.35 -9.70 3.58
C ILE A 60 0.77 -9.06 4.40
N LEU A 61 1.74 -9.89 4.79
CA LEU A 61 2.87 -9.55 5.66
C LEU A 61 4.18 -10.01 5.00
N ILE A 62 5.22 -9.17 5.05
CA ILE A 62 6.58 -9.56 4.70
C ILE A 62 7.18 -10.33 5.89
N ASP A 63 7.57 -11.60 5.65
CA ASP A 63 8.07 -12.52 6.68
C ASP A 63 9.61 -12.56 6.75
N ASP A 64 10.31 -11.97 5.77
CA ASP A 64 11.75 -11.86 5.76
C ASP A 64 12.27 -10.67 4.93
N GLY A 65 13.54 -10.34 5.15
CA GLY A 65 14.25 -9.26 4.45
C GLY A 65 14.24 -7.92 5.19
N PRO A 66 14.84 -6.87 4.60
CA PRO A 66 14.97 -5.54 5.21
C PRO A 66 13.66 -4.84 5.60
N LEU A 67 12.52 -5.29 5.06
CA LEU A 67 11.18 -4.79 5.38
C LEU A 67 10.33 -5.83 6.14
N GLU A 68 10.97 -6.80 6.80
CA GLU A 68 10.29 -7.79 7.65
C GLU A 68 9.34 -7.11 8.65
N GLY A 69 8.15 -7.68 8.79
CA GLY A 69 7.11 -7.14 9.66
C GLY A 69 6.25 -6.05 9.02
N ALA A 70 6.63 -5.52 7.85
CA ALA A 70 5.76 -4.62 7.10
C ALA A 70 4.55 -5.40 6.57
N ALA A 71 3.35 -4.86 6.83
CA ALA A 71 2.11 -5.46 6.40
C ALA A 71 1.25 -4.46 5.62
N MET A 72 0.45 -4.96 4.69
CA MET A 72 -0.56 -4.18 4.01
C MET A 72 -1.89 -4.92 3.96
N GLN A 73 -2.96 -4.19 4.22
CA GLN A 73 -4.33 -4.62 3.98
C GLN A 73 -5.07 -3.57 3.14
N ALA A 74 -6.10 -4.01 2.44
CA ALA A 74 -6.94 -3.12 1.66
C ALA A 74 -8.42 -3.48 1.78
N TRP A 75 -9.26 -2.46 1.84
CA TRP A 75 -10.70 -2.59 1.81
C TRP A 75 -11.29 -1.41 1.06
N SER A 76 -12.56 -1.53 0.73
CA SER A 76 -13.29 -0.50 0.04
C SER A 76 -14.56 -0.14 0.76
N HIS A 77 -14.96 1.12 0.65
CA HIS A 77 -16.23 1.60 1.18
C HIS A 77 -16.83 2.64 0.24
N THR A 78 -18.14 2.81 0.33
CA THR A 78 -18.91 3.78 -0.45
C THR A 78 -19.27 4.96 0.47
N PRO A 79 -18.54 6.08 0.43
CA PRO A 79 -18.77 7.21 1.35
C PRO A 79 -20.04 8.02 1.03
N GLY A 80 -20.65 7.82 -0.15
CA GLY A 80 -21.84 8.53 -0.61
C GLY A 80 -22.94 7.59 -1.14
N SER A 81 -23.73 8.05 -2.11
CA SER A 81 -24.79 7.22 -2.73
C SER A 81 -24.30 6.33 -3.87
N ALA A 82 -23.14 6.64 -4.47
CA ALA A 82 -22.53 5.88 -5.55
C ALA A 82 -20.99 6.01 -5.55
N GLY A 83 -20.30 4.96 -5.99
CA GLY A 83 -18.84 4.97 -6.15
C GLY A 83 -18.07 4.54 -4.90
N GLU A 84 -16.94 3.90 -5.14
CA GLU A 84 -16.18 3.19 -4.12
C GLU A 84 -14.81 3.85 -3.93
N ILE A 85 -14.40 4.04 -2.67
CA ILE A 85 -13.03 4.43 -2.31
C ILE A 85 -12.34 3.24 -1.69
N THR A 86 -11.27 2.80 -2.34
CA THR A 86 -10.32 1.87 -1.74
C THR A 86 -9.44 2.59 -0.73
N THR A 87 -9.31 2.02 0.45
CA THR A 87 -8.34 2.44 1.47
C THR A 87 -7.34 1.31 1.67
N THR A 88 -6.06 1.64 1.60
CA THR A 88 -4.97 0.74 2.00
C THR A 88 -4.50 1.13 3.39
N GLU A 89 -4.34 0.15 4.28
CA GLU A 89 -3.65 0.33 5.56
C GLU A 89 -2.32 -0.39 5.50
N TRP A 90 -1.31 0.30 6.02
CA TRP A 90 0.06 -0.15 6.07
C TRP A 90 0.50 -0.14 7.52
N VAL A 91 1.09 -1.24 7.96
CA VAL A 91 1.68 -1.37 9.28
C VAL A 91 3.18 -1.45 9.09
N LEU A 92 3.89 -0.49 9.67
CA LEU A 92 5.34 -0.38 9.57
C LEU A 92 5.96 -0.50 10.97
N PRO A 93 6.75 -1.55 11.24
CA PRO A 93 7.60 -1.60 12.42
C PRO A 93 8.60 -0.43 12.42
N ASP A 94 8.98 0.07 13.60
CA ASP A 94 10.02 1.13 13.70
C ASP A 94 11.42 0.67 13.24
N VAL A 95 11.62 -0.66 13.13
CA VAL A 95 12.92 -1.27 12.82
C VAL A 95 13.15 -1.51 11.32
N ILE A 96 12.20 -1.12 10.45
CA ILE A 96 12.34 -1.33 9.01
C ILE A 96 13.43 -0.44 8.42
N ASP A 97 13.99 -0.88 7.30
CA ASP A 97 14.87 -0.04 6.49
C ASP A 97 14.08 1.11 5.82
N HIS A 98 14.16 2.29 6.44
CA HIS A 98 13.52 3.51 5.96
C HIS A 98 14.14 4.06 4.66
N GLU A 99 15.38 3.70 4.32
CA GLU A 99 16.04 4.11 3.08
C GLU A 99 15.54 3.27 1.89
N MET A 100 15.23 1.99 2.14
CA MET A 100 14.66 1.09 1.14
C MET A 100 13.17 1.34 0.87
N TRP A 101 12.45 1.88 1.86
CA TRP A 101 10.99 2.07 1.78
C TRP A 101 10.50 2.85 0.55
N PRO A 102 11.09 4.01 0.16
CA PRO A 102 10.68 4.73 -1.03
C PRO A 102 10.83 3.95 -2.34
N SER A 103 11.84 3.07 -2.44
CA SER A 103 12.07 2.23 -3.61
C SER A 103 11.04 1.09 -3.67
N PHE A 104 10.73 0.48 -2.52
CA PHE A 104 9.65 -0.51 -2.41
C PHE A 104 8.29 0.08 -2.80
N ILE A 105 7.96 1.29 -2.32
CA ILE A 105 6.70 1.95 -2.66
C ILE A 105 6.61 2.30 -4.15
N ARG A 106 7.73 2.64 -4.79
CA ARG A 106 7.79 2.83 -6.25
C ARG A 106 7.54 1.51 -6.99
N ALA A 107 8.14 0.41 -6.54
CA ALA A 107 7.90 -0.91 -7.10
C ALA A 107 6.44 -1.34 -6.95
N TRP A 108 5.87 -1.18 -5.76
CA TRP A 108 4.44 -1.40 -5.51
C TRP A 108 3.57 -0.59 -6.47
N ALA A 109 3.84 0.71 -6.64
CA ALA A 109 3.07 1.54 -7.54
C ALA A 109 3.25 1.17 -9.01
N ARG A 110 4.41 0.60 -9.40
CA ARG A 110 4.70 0.15 -10.76
C ARG A 110 3.83 -1.03 -11.19
N GLU A 111 3.53 -1.92 -10.24
CA GLU A 111 2.71 -3.12 -10.44
C GLU A 111 1.20 -2.83 -10.47
N LEU A 112 0.77 -1.61 -10.12
CA LEU A 112 -0.62 -1.21 -10.18
C LEU A 112 -1.09 -0.96 -11.62
N PRO A 113 -2.38 -1.14 -11.92
CA PRO A 113 -2.91 -0.86 -13.27
C PRO A 113 -2.85 0.64 -13.65
N ARG A 114 -2.70 1.53 -12.66
CA ARG A 114 -2.51 2.98 -12.85
C ARG A 114 -2.01 3.63 -11.56
N MET A 115 -1.64 4.91 -11.65
CA MET A 115 -1.18 5.70 -10.51
C MET A 115 -2.24 5.74 -9.37
N PRO A 116 -1.89 5.34 -8.13
CA PRO A 116 -2.85 5.13 -7.04
C PRO A 116 -3.51 6.40 -6.51
N ASN A 117 -2.95 7.58 -6.80
CA ASN A 117 -3.46 8.89 -6.35
C ASN A 117 -4.15 9.70 -7.45
N ARG A 118 -4.48 9.08 -8.59
CA ARG A 118 -4.99 9.74 -9.79
C ARG A 118 -6.44 9.35 -10.11
N TRP A 119 -7.37 9.81 -9.28
CA TRP A 119 -8.80 9.77 -9.63
C TRP A 119 -9.09 10.59 -10.88
N THR A 120 -9.85 10.01 -11.79
CA THR A 120 -10.38 10.69 -12.98
C THR A 120 -11.48 11.68 -12.58
N PHE A 121 -11.83 12.58 -13.49
CA PHE A 121 -12.97 13.48 -13.30
C PHE A 121 -14.26 12.69 -13.04
N GLY A 122 -14.53 11.63 -13.81
CA GLY A 122 -15.73 10.79 -13.65
C GLY A 122 -15.79 10.10 -12.29
N GLU A 123 -14.66 9.60 -11.79
CA GLU A 123 -14.58 8.99 -10.46
C GLU A 123 -14.85 10.01 -9.36
N ARG A 124 -14.26 11.21 -9.46
CA ARG A 124 -14.52 12.29 -8.52
C ARG A 124 -15.98 12.73 -8.56
N SER A 125 -16.58 12.82 -9.73
CA SER A 125 -17.99 13.18 -9.87
C SER A 125 -18.94 12.12 -9.31
N ARG A 126 -18.59 10.83 -9.41
CA ARG A 126 -19.40 9.74 -8.87
C ARG A 126 -19.30 9.65 -7.35
N ILE A 127 -18.08 9.71 -6.81
CA ILE A 127 -17.78 9.49 -5.39
C ILE A 127 -18.04 10.75 -4.55
N GLY A 128 -17.68 11.92 -5.08
CA GLY A 128 -17.76 13.21 -4.39
C GLY A 128 -16.59 14.10 -4.78
N TYR A 129 -16.86 15.22 -5.45
CA TYR A 129 -15.81 15.97 -6.15
C TYR A 129 -14.75 16.63 -5.23
N PHE A 130 -15.16 17.06 -4.04
CA PHE A 130 -14.33 17.82 -3.09
C PHE A 130 -13.89 17.02 -1.86
N LEU A 131 -13.80 15.70 -2.02
CA LEU A 131 -13.43 14.80 -0.94
C LEU A 131 -11.96 15.01 -0.49
N PRO A 132 -11.69 15.17 0.82
CA PRO A 132 -10.34 15.41 1.34
C PRO A 132 -9.38 14.22 1.10
N GLU A 133 -9.92 13.02 0.86
CA GLU A 133 -9.22 11.77 0.53
C GLU A 133 -8.22 11.98 -0.60
N TYR A 134 -8.60 12.73 -1.65
CA TYR A 134 -7.73 12.98 -2.80
C TYR A 134 -6.46 13.73 -2.40
N GLY A 135 -6.59 14.73 -1.52
CA GLY A 135 -5.47 15.48 -0.98
C GLY A 135 -4.64 14.64 -0.01
N ARG A 136 -5.29 13.84 0.85
CA ARG A 136 -4.61 12.94 1.80
C ARG A 136 -3.76 11.89 1.08
N SER A 137 -4.31 11.25 0.06
CA SER A 137 -3.61 10.27 -0.80
C SER A 137 -2.34 10.85 -1.39
N ARG A 138 -2.47 12.00 -2.08
CA ARG A 138 -1.34 12.66 -2.73
C ARG A 138 -0.24 13.05 -1.74
N ARG A 139 -0.61 13.57 -0.56
CA ARG A 139 0.36 13.99 0.47
C ARG A 139 1.09 12.79 1.07
N ARG A 140 0.38 11.73 1.44
CA ARG A 140 0.98 10.52 2.06
C ARG A 140 1.89 9.78 1.07
N LEU A 141 1.43 9.55 -0.16
CA LEU A 141 2.25 8.87 -1.17
C LEU A 141 3.47 9.70 -1.59
N LYS A 142 3.36 11.04 -1.62
CA LYS A 142 4.53 11.91 -1.80
C LYS A 142 5.55 11.75 -0.68
N ALA A 143 5.10 11.66 0.57
CA ALA A 143 5.98 11.45 1.71
C ALA A 143 6.70 10.08 1.66
N TRP A 144 6.13 9.11 0.95
CA TRP A 144 6.74 7.79 0.73
C TRP A 144 7.52 7.67 -0.59
N GLY A 145 7.84 8.80 -1.23
CA GLY A 145 8.72 8.80 -2.40
C GLY A 145 8.04 8.64 -3.76
N LEU A 146 6.71 8.68 -3.84
CA LEU A 146 6.01 8.77 -5.13
C LEU A 146 5.88 10.22 -5.58
N ASP A 147 6.59 10.60 -6.65
CA ASP A 147 6.50 11.95 -7.19
C ASP A 147 5.08 12.21 -7.75
N PRO A 148 4.33 13.20 -7.22
CA PRO A 148 3.01 13.55 -7.73
C PRO A 148 3.02 14.05 -9.19
N LYS A 149 4.18 14.42 -9.75
CA LYS A 149 4.31 14.83 -11.16
C LYS A 149 4.19 13.65 -12.12
N VAL A 150 4.60 12.45 -11.70
CA VAL A 150 4.45 11.23 -12.49
C VAL A 150 2.96 10.95 -12.75
N LYS A 151 2.63 10.64 -14.01
CA LYS A 151 1.24 10.49 -14.46
C LYS A 151 0.88 9.04 -14.75
N ARG A 152 1.83 8.22 -15.20
CA ARG A 152 1.63 6.81 -15.52
C ARG A 152 2.58 5.96 -14.68
N VAL A 153 2.17 4.73 -14.39
CA VAL A 153 3.03 3.79 -13.67
C VAL A 153 4.27 3.48 -14.50
N GLU A 154 4.08 3.38 -15.83
CA GLU A 154 4.98 3.75 -16.93
C GLU A 154 6.30 4.40 -16.58
N ASP A 155 6.17 5.57 -15.96
CA ASP A 155 7.20 6.59 -15.89
C ASP A 155 7.80 6.68 -14.48
N ILE A 156 7.48 5.72 -13.61
CA ILE A 156 8.08 5.60 -12.27
C ILE A 156 9.53 5.13 -12.44
N ASP A 157 10.46 5.93 -11.94
CA ASP A 157 11.87 5.54 -11.80
C ASP A 157 12.00 4.36 -10.82
N LEU A 158 12.31 3.19 -11.37
CA LEU A 158 12.33 1.92 -10.66
C LEU A 158 13.77 1.48 -10.39
N ASN A 159 14.17 1.56 -9.14
CA ASN A 159 15.38 0.91 -8.63
C ASN A 159 14.96 -0.22 -7.67
N TRP A 160 14.45 -1.32 -8.24
CA TRP A 160 13.90 -2.46 -7.49
C TRP A 160 13.96 -3.78 -8.28
N PRO A 161 14.31 -4.92 -7.66
CA PRO A 161 14.86 -5.03 -6.31
C PRO A 161 16.27 -4.39 -6.26
N PRO A 162 16.69 -3.83 -5.11
CA PRO A 162 18.08 -3.45 -4.94
C PRO A 162 18.90 -4.74 -4.98
N ILE A 163 19.61 -4.96 -6.09
CA ILE A 163 20.51 -6.09 -6.23
C ILE A 163 21.53 -5.96 -5.09
N PRO A 164 21.74 -6.97 -4.23
CA PRO A 164 22.85 -6.94 -3.31
C PRO A 164 24.09 -6.77 -4.18
N SER A 165 24.84 -5.68 -3.98
CA SER A 165 26.20 -5.61 -4.51
C SER A 165 26.88 -6.89 -4.05
N GLU A 166 27.19 -7.79 -4.98
CA GLU A 166 28.00 -8.96 -4.68
C GLU A 166 29.18 -8.48 -3.85
N GLU A 167 29.33 -9.03 -2.65
CA GLU A 167 30.53 -8.89 -1.84
C GLU A 167 31.69 -9.25 -2.76
N SER A 168 32.35 -8.20 -3.26
CA SER A 168 33.65 -8.31 -3.87
C SER A 168 34.62 -8.43 -2.71
N GLU A 169 34.83 -9.65 -2.22
CA GLU A 169 36.10 -10.14 -1.65
C GLU A 169 36.07 -11.64 -1.33
#